data_AF-A0A158PCH0-F1
#
_entry.id   AF-A0A158PCH0-F1
#
_cell.length_a   1.000
_cell.length_b   1.000
_cell.length_c   1.000
_cell.angle_alpha   90.00
_cell.angle_beta   90.00
_cell.angle_gamma   90.00
#
_symmetry.space_group_name_H-M   'P 1'
#
loop_
_entity.id
_entity.type
_entity.pdbx_description
1 polymer ?
#
loop_
_entity_poly.entity_id
_entity_poly.type
_entity_poly.pdbx_seq_one_letter_code
_entity_poly.pdbx_strand_id
1 'polypeptide(L)'
;MWKRLRLGEKCKADEDQFVEFKMHEKISLSEIPARCQKWENGHLVRTLQPISKTICAFLNTKGGVIYVGIRDNKEIRGRTFNSDMKDHFLISVHCCVSRFHPPLPEGCVKVGFIDVDGYDGDDNTNIPDVTWTPAQNSGFEVCCEDNCIKAIDEFQQLIPQTGVDYHVIGRMGCLCKSDRTDDAKLCVAIIKVWITS
;
A
#
# COMPACT_ATOMS: atom_id res chain seq x y z
N MET A 1 -17.26 -3.03 -18.18
CA MET A 1 -16.08 -3.88 -18.40
C MET A 1 -14.97 -3.32 -17.53
N TRP A 2 -14.56 -4.03 -16.48
CA TRP A 2 -13.60 -3.51 -15.50
C TRP A 2 -12.17 -3.66 -16.01
N LYS A 3 -11.34 -2.63 -15.84
CA LYS A 3 -9.92 -2.72 -16.20
C LYS A 3 -9.20 -3.46 -15.07
N ARG A 4 -8.76 -4.68 -15.35
CA ARG A 4 -7.90 -5.47 -14.47
C ARG A 4 -6.47 -4.92 -14.56
N LEU A 5 -5.76 -4.87 -13.43
CA LEU A 5 -4.36 -4.45 -13.41
C LEU A 5 -3.50 -5.49 -14.12
N ARG A 6 -2.42 -5.09 -14.80
CA ARG A 6 -1.52 -6.01 -15.49
C ARG A 6 -0.10 -5.93 -14.95
N LEU A 7 0.55 -7.09 -14.81
CA LEU A 7 1.95 -7.17 -14.41
C LEU A 7 2.83 -6.39 -15.40
N GLY A 8 3.68 -5.50 -14.87
CA GLY A 8 4.59 -4.66 -15.64
C GLY A 8 3.95 -3.41 -16.24
N GLU A 9 2.62 -3.23 -16.15
CA GLU A 9 1.97 -1.98 -16.54
C GLU A 9 2.42 -0.85 -15.60
N LYS A 10 2.67 0.34 -16.16
CA LYS A 10 2.94 1.53 -15.36
C LYS A 10 1.64 2.17 -14.92
N CYS A 11 1.58 2.49 -13.63
CA CYS A 11 0.54 3.32 -13.08
C CYS A 11 0.54 4.72 -13.69
N LYS A 12 -0.66 5.25 -13.93
CA LYS A 12 -0.81 6.61 -14.44
C LYS A 12 -0.66 7.68 -13.36
N ALA A 13 -1.04 7.41 -12.11
CA ALA A 13 -0.80 8.40 -11.06
C ALA A 13 0.67 8.49 -10.70
N ASP A 14 1.02 9.67 -10.23
CA ASP A 14 2.24 9.98 -9.53
C ASP A 14 2.08 9.70 -8.03
N GLU A 15 3.20 9.43 -7.36
CA GLU A 15 3.25 9.60 -5.92
C GLU A 15 3.10 11.08 -5.61
N ASP A 16 2.23 11.40 -4.66
CA ASP A 16 1.98 12.75 -4.21
C ASP A 16 1.66 12.75 -2.71
N GLN A 17 1.19 13.88 -2.19
CA GLN A 17 0.84 13.99 -0.77
C GLN A 17 -0.34 13.11 -0.32
N PHE A 18 -1.09 12.50 -1.24
CA PHE A 18 -2.26 11.65 -1.00
C PHE A 18 -2.09 10.22 -1.55
N VAL A 19 -1.07 9.95 -2.37
CA VAL A 19 -0.79 8.67 -3.00
C VAL A 19 0.64 8.23 -2.66
N GLU A 20 0.76 7.06 -2.01
CA GLU A 20 2.05 6.44 -1.71
C GLU A 20 2.14 5.05 -2.35
N PHE A 21 3.27 4.74 -2.99
CA PHE A 21 3.59 3.39 -3.44
C PHE A 21 4.56 2.70 -2.46
N LYS A 22 4.33 1.40 -2.26
CA LYS A 22 5.18 0.54 -1.44
C LYS A 22 5.34 -0.81 -2.10
N MET A 23 6.56 -1.29 -2.27
CA MET A 23 6.80 -2.64 -2.79
C MET A 23 6.77 -3.74 -1.71
N HIS A 24 6.73 -3.37 -0.42
CA HIS A 24 6.80 -4.30 0.70
C HIS A 24 5.53 -4.27 1.57
N GLU A 25 5.27 -5.37 2.27
CA GLU A 25 4.11 -5.52 3.16
C GLU A 25 4.42 -5.22 4.64
N LYS A 26 5.63 -4.73 4.94
CA LYS A 26 6.08 -4.49 6.33
C LYS A 26 5.28 -3.36 6.98
N ILE A 27 4.41 -3.71 7.91
CA ILE A 27 3.49 -2.78 8.58
C ILE A 27 4.21 -2.05 9.71
N SER A 28 4.91 -2.78 10.58
CA SER A 28 5.54 -2.24 11.78
C SER A 28 7.08 -2.20 11.69
N LEU A 29 7.70 -1.36 12.53
CA LEU A 29 9.18 -1.28 12.61
C LEU A 29 9.82 -2.62 12.99
N SER A 30 9.16 -3.43 13.83
CA SER A 30 9.63 -4.75 14.25
C SER A 30 9.73 -5.76 13.11
N GLU A 31 9.00 -5.53 12.01
CA GLU A 31 9.03 -6.42 10.84
C GLU A 31 10.14 -6.05 9.84
N ILE A 32 10.85 -4.94 10.07
CA ILE A 32 11.93 -4.47 9.21
C ILE A 32 13.25 -5.15 9.60
N PRO A 33 13.88 -5.91 8.69
CA PRO A 33 15.15 -6.57 8.96
C PRO A 33 16.26 -5.57 9.30
N ALA A 34 17.20 -5.99 10.16
CA ALA A 34 18.37 -5.19 10.52
C ALA A 34 19.24 -4.81 9.31
N ARG A 35 19.26 -5.64 8.25
CA ARG A 35 19.94 -5.34 6.97
C ARG A 35 19.43 -4.09 6.25
N CYS A 36 18.24 -3.60 6.60
CA CYS A 36 17.69 -2.35 6.06
C CYS A 36 18.13 -1.13 6.89
N GLN A 37 19.07 -1.30 7.82
CA GLN A 37 19.63 -0.24 8.65
C GLN A 37 21.08 -0.02 8.23
N LYS A 38 21.44 1.22 7.98
CA LYS A 38 22.80 1.66 7.64
C LYS A 38 23.20 2.80 8.56
N TRP A 39 24.47 2.87 8.91
CA TRP A 39 25.02 4.02 9.61
C TRP A 39 25.43 5.06 8.57
N GLU A 40 24.80 6.23 8.59
CA GLU A 40 25.17 7.38 7.75
C GLU A 40 25.36 8.60 8.64
N ASN A 41 26.50 9.27 8.48
CA ASN A 41 26.84 10.50 9.20
C ASN A 41 26.65 10.41 10.73
N GLY A 42 26.98 9.26 11.33
CA GLY A 42 26.84 9.03 12.78
C GLY A 42 25.42 8.71 13.25
N HIS A 43 24.44 8.62 12.34
CA HIS A 43 23.06 8.27 12.64
C HIS A 43 22.65 6.95 11.99
N LEU A 44 21.79 6.19 12.67
CA LEU A 44 21.19 4.98 12.12
C LEU A 44 20.06 5.37 11.16
N VAL A 45 20.31 5.26 9.86
CA VAL A 45 19.35 5.53 8.79
C VAL A 45 18.76 4.21 8.30
N ARG A 46 17.47 4.22 7.97
CA ARG A 46 16.77 3.06 7.42
C ARG A 46 16.48 3.26 5.94
N THR A 47 16.84 2.28 5.12
CA THR A 47 16.51 2.25 3.70
C THR A 47 15.04 1.85 3.46
N LEU A 48 14.41 1.19 4.44
CA LEU A 48 13.01 0.80 4.40
C LEU A 48 12.24 1.49 5.54
N GLN A 49 11.13 2.13 5.23
CA GLN A 49 10.24 2.72 6.23
C GLN A 49 8.98 1.85 6.37
N PRO A 50 8.44 1.65 7.58
CA PRO A 50 7.25 0.83 7.78
C PRO A 50 6.02 1.56 7.24
N ILE A 51 5.03 0.80 6.76
CA ILE A 51 3.76 1.36 6.27
C ILE A 51 3.03 2.13 7.38
N SER A 52 3.19 1.75 8.65
CA SER A 52 2.61 2.45 9.80
C SER A 52 2.96 3.93 9.86
N LYS A 53 4.17 4.30 9.41
CA LYS A 53 4.62 5.70 9.36
C LYS A 53 3.78 6.50 8.37
N THR A 54 3.54 5.95 7.19
CA THR A 54 2.71 6.58 6.15
C THR A 54 1.24 6.64 6.59
N ILE A 55 0.70 5.59 7.21
CA ILE A 55 -0.67 5.61 7.75
C ILE A 55 -0.82 6.75 8.77
N CYS A 56 0.13 6.87 9.71
CA CYS A 56 0.13 7.96 10.70
C CYS A 56 0.26 9.33 10.03
N ALA A 57 1.10 9.47 9.01
CA ALA A 57 1.21 10.72 8.25
C ALA A 57 -0.14 11.10 7.61
N PHE A 58 -0.82 10.17 6.93
CA PHE A 58 -2.11 10.42 6.30
C PHE A 58 -3.23 10.71 7.31
N LEU A 59 -3.24 10.07 8.48
CA LEU A 59 -4.19 10.38 9.55
C LEU A 59 -4.01 11.79 10.13
N ASN A 60 -2.81 12.35 10.05
CA ASN A 60 -2.50 13.70 10.52
C ASN A 60 -2.64 14.77 9.42
N THR A 61 -2.98 14.39 8.18
CA THR A 61 -3.16 15.32 7.05
C THR A 61 -4.60 15.27 6.52
N LYS A 62 -4.82 14.99 5.23
CA LYS A 62 -6.17 14.91 4.62
C LYS A 62 -6.55 13.47 4.27
N GLY A 63 -5.90 12.48 4.90
CA GLY A 63 -5.97 11.10 4.45
C GLY A 63 -5.11 10.83 3.22
N GLY A 64 -5.33 9.68 2.60
CA GLY A 64 -4.59 9.23 1.43
C GLY A 64 -4.80 7.76 1.13
N VAL A 65 -4.08 7.26 0.14
CA VAL A 65 -4.10 5.86 -0.28
C VAL A 65 -2.69 5.33 -0.44
N ILE A 66 -2.44 4.15 0.13
CA ILE A 66 -1.19 3.42 0.01
C ILE A 66 -1.43 2.21 -0.89
N TYR A 67 -0.65 2.09 -1.97
CA TYR A 67 -0.65 0.92 -2.85
C TYR A 67 0.55 0.03 -2.57
N VAL A 68 0.26 -1.18 -2.10
CA VAL A 68 1.26 -2.19 -1.78
C VAL A 68 1.40 -3.18 -2.94
N GLY A 69 2.61 -3.31 -3.48
CA GLY A 69 2.92 -4.07 -4.70
C GLY A 69 3.20 -3.20 -5.93
N ILE A 70 3.38 -1.90 -5.76
CA ILE A 70 3.79 -0.98 -6.82
C ILE A 70 5.19 -0.46 -6.48
N ARG A 71 6.07 -0.41 -7.48
CA ARG A 71 7.42 0.15 -7.35
C ARG A 71 7.40 1.68 -7.46
N ASP A 72 8.43 2.32 -6.94
CA ASP A 72 8.64 3.78 -7.01
C ASP A 72 8.67 4.29 -8.46
N ASN A 73 9.07 3.46 -9.42
CA ASN A 73 9.02 3.75 -10.87
C ASN A 73 7.61 3.60 -11.49
N LYS A 74 6.57 3.48 -10.64
CA LYS A 74 5.15 3.25 -10.96
C LYS A 74 4.82 1.90 -11.56
N GLU A 75 5.76 0.96 -11.58
CA GLU A 75 5.55 -0.35 -12.19
C GLU A 75 4.71 -1.27 -11.29
N ILE A 76 3.59 -1.78 -11.81
CA ILE A 76 2.73 -2.72 -11.11
C ILE A 76 3.41 -4.09 -11.10
N ARG A 77 3.82 -4.54 -9.92
CA ARG A 77 4.38 -5.88 -9.71
C ARG A 77 3.44 -6.80 -8.95
N GLY A 78 2.58 -6.23 -8.11
CA GLY A 78 1.76 -6.99 -7.18
C GLY A 78 2.60 -7.73 -6.13
N ARG A 79 1.88 -8.42 -5.25
CA ARG A 79 2.41 -9.31 -4.21
C ARG A 79 1.53 -10.54 -4.17
N THR A 80 2.14 -11.69 -3.98
CA THR A 80 1.41 -12.95 -3.90
C THR A 80 0.70 -13.04 -2.55
N PHE A 81 -0.61 -13.17 -2.57
CA PHE A 81 -1.44 -13.35 -1.38
C PHE A 81 -2.34 -14.57 -1.55
N ASN A 82 -2.22 -15.54 -0.65
CA ASN A 82 -3.29 -16.52 -0.40
C ASN A 82 -4.26 -15.98 0.66
N SER A 83 -5.32 -16.73 0.96
CA SER A 83 -6.33 -16.33 1.94
C SER A 83 -5.73 -16.02 3.32
N ASP A 84 -4.85 -16.88 3.83
CA ASP A 84 -4.19 -16.69 5.14
C ASP A 84 -3.26 -15.47 5.18
N MET A 85 -2.56 -15.18 4.08
CA MET A 85 -1.69 -14.01 3.96
C MET A 85 -2.51 -12.72 3.93
N LYS A 86 -3.68 -12.71 3.28
CA LYS A 86 -4.61 -11.56 3.33
C LYS A 86 -5.06 -11.33 4.76
N ASP A 87 -5.47 -12.39 5.46
CA ASP A 87 -5.90 -12.30 6.86
C ASP A 87 -4.77 -11.80 7.77
N HIS A 88 -3.57 -12.35 7.63
CA HIS A 88 -2.40 -11.89 8.39
C HIS A 88 -2.08 -10.42 8.09
N PHE A 89 -2.15 -9.99 6.83
CA PHE A 89 -1.97 -8.58 6.46
C PHE A 89 -3.01 -7.67 7.11
N LEU A 90 -4.29 -8.06 7.08
CA LEU A 90 -5.38 -7.34 7.73
C LEU A 90 -5.18 -7.23 9.25
N ILE A 91 -4.82 -8.34 9.90
CA ILE A 91 -4.52 -8.37 11.34
C ILE A 91 -3.34 -7.48 11.68
N SER A 92 -2.27 -7.48 10.86
CA SER A 92 -1.11 -6.62 11.06
C SER A 92 -1.48 -5.13 10.97
N VAL A 93 -2.30 -4.74 9.97
CA VAL A 93 -2.81 -3.37 9.85
C VAL A 93 -3.68 -3.02 11.06
N HIS A 94 -4.59 -3.91 11.47
CA HIS A 94 -5.43 -3.72 12.66
C HIS A 94 -4.61 -3.51 13.94
N CYS A 95 -3.66 -4.40 14.21
CA CYS A 95 -2.76 -4.31 15.37
C CYS A 95 -1.92 -3.03 15.35
N CYS A 96 -1.58 -2.53 14.16
CA CYS A 96 -0.86 -1.27 14.01
C CYS A 96 -1.74 -0.08 14.40
N VAL A 97 -2.94 0.03 13.81
CA VAL A 97 -3.82 1.19 14.07
C VAL A 97 -4.38 1.19 15.49
N SER A 98 -4.57 0.02 16.10
CA SER A 98 -5.03 -0.09 17.50
C SER A 98 -4.03 0.46 18.51
N ARG A 99 -2.78 0.70 18.10
CA ARG A 99 -1.72 1.28 18.93
C ARG A 99 -1.60 2.80 18.79
N PHE A 100 -2.36 3.43 17.90
CA PHE A 100 -2.32 4.88 17.74
C PHE A 100 -3.02 5.58 18.91
N HIS A 101 -2.50 6.76 19.25
CA HIS A 101 -3.02 7.60 20.31
C HIS A 101 -3.22 9.03 19.78
N PRO A 102 -4.44 9.61 19.90
CA PRO A 102 -5.64 9.02 20.48
C PRO A 102 -6.19 7.81 19.67
N PRO A 103 -7.02 6.93 20.29
CA PRO A 103 -7.64 5.82 19.56
C PRO A 103 -8.42 6.30 18.34
N LEU A 104 -8.27 5.61 17.22
CA LEU A 104 -8.95 5.98 15.98
C LEU A 104 -10.42 5.58 16.01
N PRO A 105 -11.34 6.42 15.47
CA PRO A 105 -12.69 6.01 15.15
C PRO A 105 -12.72 4.82 14.19
N GLU A 106 -13.77 4.01 14.28
CA GLU A 106 -13.96 2.88 13.37
C GLU A 106 -14.01 3.33 11.92
N GLY A 107 -13.30 2.60 11.08
CA GLY A 107 -13.32 2.82 9.65
C GLY A 107 -12.46 3.95 9.14
N CYS A 108 -11.67 4.68 9.94
CA CYS A 108 -10.66 5.60 9.39
C CYS A 108 -9.64 4.92 8.45
N VAL A 109 -9.52 3.58 8.54
CA VAL A 109 -8.68 2.77 7.66
C VAL A 109 -9.49 1.64 7.03
N LYS A 110 -9.41 1.50 5.70
CA LYS A 110 -9.94 0.36 4.93
C LYS A 110 -8.84 -0.30 4.13
N VAL A 111 -8.89 -1.63 4.02
CA VAL A 111 -7.95 -2.41 3.23
C VAL A 111 -8.70 -3.18 2.15
N GLY A 112 -8.24 -3.13 0.91
CA GLY A 112 -8.78 -3.89 -0.22
C GLY A 112 -7.67 -4.61 -0.97
N PHE A 113 -8.04 -5.59 -1.78
CA PHE A 113 -7.12 -6.34 -2.63
C PHE A 113 -7.62 -6.33 -4.08
N ILE A 114 -6.73 -6.05 -5.03
CA ILE A 114 -7.03 -6.09 -6.47
C ILE A 114 -6.12 -7.11 -7.14
N ASP A 115 -6.70 -8.06 -7.85
CA ASP A 115 -5.95 -9.05 -8.63
C ASP A 115 -5.20 -8.39 -9.79
N VAL A 116 -3.98 -8.88 -10.04
CA VAL A 116 -3.13 -8.47 -11.16
C VAL A 116 -3.06 -9.61 -12.17
N ASP A 117 -3.46 -9.33 -13.39
CA ASP A 117 -3.39 -10.25 -14.51
C ASP A 117 -1.94 -10.37 -15.01
N GLY A 118 -1.53 -11.60 -15.33
CA GLY A 118 -0.18 -11.91 -15.80
C GLY A 118 0.58 -12.93 -14.95
N TYR A 119 -0.08 -13.55 -13.96
CA TYR A 119 0.46 -14.71 -13.26
C TYR A 119 0.03 -16.00 -13.98
N ASP A 120 0.75 -16.36 -15.04
CA ASP A 120 0.76 -17.74 -15.51
C ASP A 120 1.77 -18.47 -14.62
N GLY A 121 1.26 -19.26 -13.67
CA GLY A 121 2.07 -19.93 -12.66
C GLY A 121 3.15 -20.80 -13.29
N ASP A 122 4.39 -20.35 -13.22
CA ASP A 122 5.55 -21.22 -13.22
C ASP A 122 6.47 -20.80 -12.08
N ASP A 123 6.75 -21.80 -11.26
CA ASP A 123 7.63 -21.77 -10.11
C ASP A 123 9.08 -21.54 -10.61
N ASN A 124 9.93 -20.89 -9.81
CA ASN A 124 11.33 -20.57 -10.13
C ASN A 124 11.66 -19.50 -11.18
N THR A 125 11.38 -18.22 -10.90
CA THR A 125 12.38 -17.19 -11.24
C THR A 125 12.65 -16.26 -10.07
N ASN A 126 13.90 -16.31 -9.61
CA ASN A 126 14.56 -15.29 -8.82
C ASN A 126 14.07 -13.90 -9.24
N ILE A 127 13.25 -13.26 -8.40
CA ILE A 127 13.12 -11.81 -8.45
C ILE A 127 14.49 -11.32 -8.00
N PRO A 128 15.34 -10.73 -8.88
CA PRO A 128 16.60 -10.20 -8.41
C PRO A 128 16.26 -9.13 -7.37
N ASP A 129 16.78 -9.32 -6.16
CA ASP A 129 16.82 -8.32 -5.11
C ASP A 129 17.69 -7.19 -5.68
N VAL A 130 17.10 -6.27 -6.44
CA VAL A 130 17.85 -5.21 -7.10
C VAL A 130 18.20 -4.17 -6.04
N THR A 131 19.41 -4.31 -5.50
CA THR A 131 20.07 -3.32 -4.67
C THR A 131 20.26 -2.04 -5.48
N TRP A 132 19.51 -0.97 -5.19
CA TRP A 132 19.77 0.34 -5.76
C TRP A 132 20.35 1.30 -4.74
N THR A 133 21.44 1.95 -5.17
CA THR A 133 22.17 3.03 -4.52
C THR A 133 21.44 4.37 -4.67
N PRO A 134 21.58 5.30 -3.72
CA PRO A 134 20.84 6.55 -3.70
C PRO A 134 21.53 7.59 -4.58
N ALA A 135 20.91 7.97 -5.70
CA ALA A 135 21.21 9.25 -6.32
C ALA A 135 19.97 9.79 -7.04
N GLN A 136 19.70 11.07 -6.75
CA GLN A 136 18.87 12.03 -7.49
C GLN A 136 17.43 12.24 -6.97
N ASN A 137 17.32 13.17 -6.00
CA ASN A 137 16.16 14.03 -5.83
C ASN A 137 16.58 15.48 -6.09
N SER A 138 15.88 16.19 -6.97
CA SER A 138 15.83 17.66 -6.99
C SER A 138 14.63 18.17 -7.79
N GLY A 139 13.87 19.11 -7.18
CA GLY A 139 12.84 19.95 -7.81
C GLY A 139 11.43 19.65 -7.29
N PHE A 140 10.86 20.46 -6.38
CA PHE A 140 10.01 21.65 -6.63
C PHE A 140 8.62 21.25 -7.19
N GLU A 141 7.45 21.70 -6.72
CA GLU A 141 6.98 23.06 -6.48
C GLU A 141 5.60 23.00 -5.78
N VAL A 142 5.25 24.04 -5.03
CA VAL A 142 3.97 24.20 -4.31
C VAL A 142 2.84 24.53 -5.30
N CYS A 143 1.71 23.80 -5.26
CA CYS A 143 0.50 24.18 -6.00
C CYS A 143 -0.79 23.97 -5.20
N CYS A 144 -1.76 24.81 -5.54
CA CYS A 144 -2.81 25.40 -4.71
C CYS A 144 -4.08 24.56 -4.51
N GLU A 145 -4.93 25.07 -3.61
CA GLU A 145 -6.00 24.38 -2.84
C GLU A 145 -7.18 23.78 -3.61
N ASP A 146 -7.32 23.98 -4.93
CA ASP A 146 -8.47 23.48 -5.71
C ASP A 146 -8.19 22.23 -6.57
N ASN A 147 -6.94 21.73 -6.60
CA ASN A 147 -6.55 20.56 -7.39
C ASN A 147 -6.50 19.23 -6.62
N CYS A 148 -6.73 19.24 -5.30
CA CYS A 148 -6.56 18.06 -4.45
C CYS A 148 -7.65 16.98 -4.63
N ILE A 149 -8.82 17.31 -5.20
CA ILE A 149 -9.86 16.33 -5.54
C ILE A 149 -9.55 15.64 -6.88
N LYS A 150 -8.88 16.31 -7.83
CA LYS A 150 -8.59 15.78 -9.16
C LYS A 150 -7.48 14.72 -9.18
N ALA A 151 -6.45 14.86 -8.35
CA ALA A 151 -5.36 13.88 -8.27
C ALA A 151 -5.83 12.51 -7.70
N ILE A 152 -6.77 12.55 -6.74
CA ILE A 152 -7.46 11.36 -6.24
C ILE A 152 -8.33 10.74 -7.36
N ASP A 153 -9.00 11.58 -8.17
CA ASP A 153 -9.88 11.15 -9.26
C ASP A 153 -9.11 10.52 -10.45
N GLU A 154 -7.91 11.01 -10.78
CA GLU A 154 -7.09 10.50 -11.90
C GLU A 154 -6.54 9.08 -11.66
N PHE A 155 -6.40 8.64 -10.40
CA PHE A 155 -6.14 7.22 -10.09
C PHE A 155 -7.40 6.40 -9.83
N GLN A 156 -8.48 7.04 -9.37
CA GLN A 156 -9.82 6.42 -9.32
C GLN A 156 -10.36 6.05 -10.71
N GLN A 157 -9.78 6.56 -11.79
CA GLN A 157 -10.07 6.13 -13.17
C GLN A 157 -9.43 4.79 -13.58
N LEU A 158 -8.44 4.28 -12.83
CA LEU A 158 -7.80 2.98 -13.09
C LEU A 158 -8.17 1.88 -12.10
N ILE A 159 -8.55 2.25 -10.87
CA ILE A 159 -9.05 1.33 -9.88
C ILE A 159 -10.57 1.47 -9.80
N PRO A 160 -11.35 0.42 -10.13
CA PRO A 160 -12.79 0.49 -10.02
C PRO A 160 -13.21 0.91 -8.61
N GLN A 161 -13.84 2.07 -8.46
CA GLN A 161 -14.53 2.44 -7.22
C GLN A 161 -15.66 1.44 -6.89
N THR A 162 -16.09 0.66 -7.88
CA THR A 162 -17.10 -0.38 -7.81
C THR A 162 -16.45 -1.75 -8.02
N GLY A 163 -16.45 -2.60 -6.98
CA GLY A 163 -16.06 -4.01 -7.08
C GLY A 163 -14.82 -4.44 -6.27
N VAL A 164 -14.17 -3.52 -5.54
CA VAL A 164 -13.19 -3.89 -4.52
C VAL A 164 -13.88 -3.97 -3.17
N ASP A 165 -13.94 -5.17 -2.61
CA ASP A 165 -14.43 -5.38 -1.26
C ASP A 165 -13.39 -4.88 -0.26
N TYR A 166 -13.73 -3.79 0.43
CA TYR A 166 -12.87 -3.21 1.45
C TYR A 166 -13.21 -3.78 2.84
N HIS A 167 -12.20 -4.32 3.50
CA HIS A 167 -12.23 -4.63 4.92
C HIS A 167 -12.11 -3.32 5.72
N VAL A 168 -13.10 -3.05 6.58
CA VAL A 168 -13.10 -1.89 7.48
C VAL A 168 -12.34 -2.24 8.75
N ILE A 169 -11.19 -1.61 8.96
CA ILE A 169 -10.36 -1.89 10.14
C ILE A 169 -11.03 -1.28 11.38
N GLY A 170 -11.10 -2.08 12.45
CA GLY A 170 -11.71 -1.71 13.73
C GLY A 170 -13.14 -2.20 13.94
N ARG A 171 -13.79 -2.77 12.91
CA ARG A 171 -15.09 -3.45 13.08
C ARG A 171 -14.90 -4.93 13.43
N MET A 172 -15.66 -5.41 14.41
CA MET A 172 -15.71 -6.82 14.85
C MET A 172 -16.22 -7.80 13.77
N GLY A 173 -16.74 -7.32 12.62
CA GLY A 173 -17.24 -8.17 11.53
C GLY A 173 -16.64 -7.78 10.18
N CYS A 174 -16.05 -8.75 9.46
CA CYS A 174 -15.62 -8.58 8.07
C CYS A 174 -16.78 -8.91 7.11
N LEU A 175 -16.99 -8.07 6.10
CA LEU A 175 -17.89 -8.36 4.98
C LEU A 175 -17.20 -9.10 3.82
N CYS A 176 -15.91 -9.39 3.95
CA CYS A 176 -15.18 -10.20 2.98
C CYS A 176 -15.81 -11.59 2.93
N LYS A 177 -16.33 -11.97 1.75
CA LYS A 177 -16.77 -13.34 1.50
C LYS A 177 -15.57 -14.26 1.70
N SER A 178 -15.72 -15.23 2.58
CA SER A 178 -14.74 -16.28 2.81
C SER A 178 -14.75 -17.27 1.63
N ASP A 179 -14.40 -16.81 0.43
CA ASP A 179 -13.98 -17.71 -0.64
C ASP A 179 -12.55 -18.10 -0.31
N ARG A 180 -12.42 -19.11 0.56
CA ARG A 180 -11.14 -19.75 0.87
C ARG A 180 -10.70 -20.55 -0.34
N THR A 181 -10.18 -19.85 -1.34
CA THR A 181 -9.37 -20.46 -2.38
C THR A 181 -7.93 -20.44 -1.89
N ASP A 182 -7.32 -21.62 -1.74
CA ASP A 182 -5.92 -21.76 -1.33
C ASP A 182 -4.93 -21.28 -2.39
N ASP A 183 -5.41 -21.01 -3.61
CA ASP A 183 -4.60 -20.52 -4.70
C ASP A 183 -4.08 -19.11 -4.40
N ALA A 184 -2.76 -19.01 -4.21
CA ALA A 184 -2.09 -17.76 -4.03
C ALA A 184 -2.19 -16.93 -5.32
N LYS A 185 -2.73 -15.72 -5.23
CA LYS A 185 -2.93 -14.84 -6.38
C LYS A 185 -2.05 -13.61 -6.27
N LEU A 186 -1.59 -13.13 -7.42
CA LEU A 186 -0.89 -11.87 -7.50
C LEU A 186 -1.87 -10.72 -7.31
N CYS A 187 -1.70 -9.93 -6.25
CA CYS A 187 -2.61 -8.84 -5.90
C CYS A 187 -1.85 -7.56 -5.57
N VAL A 188 -2.48 -6.40 -5.77
CA VAL A 188 -2.10 -5.13 -5.13
C VAL A 188 -3.00 -4.93 -3.92
N ALA A 189 -2.41 -4.75 -2.73
CA ALA A 189 -3.16 -4.39 -1.54
C ALA A 189 -3.29 -2.86 -1.45
N ILE A 190 -4.46 -2.38 -1.07
CA ILE A 190 -4.80 -0.96 -1.06
C ILE A 190 -5.22 -0.59 0.35
N ILE A 191 -4.50 0.33 0.98
CA ILE A 191 -4.85 0.88 2.28
C ILE A 191 -5.39 2.29 2.06
N LYS A 192 -6.69 2.47 2.24
CA LYS A 192 -7.35 3.79 2.23
C LYS A 192 -7.39 4.33 3.66
N VAL A 193 -6.95 5.56 3.82
CA VAL A 193 -6.91 6.29 5.10
C VAL A 193 -7.70 7.57 4.94
N TRP A 194 -8.65 7.84 5.83
CA TRP A 194 -9.34 9.13 5.89
C TRP A 194 -9.67 9.50 7.33
N ILE A 195 -9.95 10.79 7.51
CA ILE A 195 -10.37 11.34 8.79
C ILE A 195 -11.89 11.47 8.73
N THR A 196 -12.59 10.90 9.70
CA THR A 196 -14.01 11.18 9.92
C THR A 196 -14.11 12.52 10.65
N SER A 197 -14.46 13.58 9.93
CA SER A 197 -14.81 14.89 10.49
C SER A 197 -16.12 14.82 11.27
#